data_AF-A0A6V7L9D1-F1
#
_entry.id   AF-A0A6V7L9D1-F1
#
_cell.length_a   1.000
_cell.length_b   1.000
_cell.length_c   1.000
_cell.angle_alpha   90.00
_cell.angle_beta   90.00
_cell.angle_gamma   90.00
#
_symmetry.space_group_name_H-M   'P 1'
#
loop_
_entity.id
_entity.type
_entity.pdbx_description
1 polymer ?
#
loop_
_entity_poly.entity_id
_entity_poly.type
_entity_poly.pdbx_seq_one_letter_code
_entity_poly.pdbx_strand_id
1 'polypeptide(L)'
;GRGDEQFCQLWVKVMNELCENHVMMREQGLRFVDTVAKLMEHLLQYRDIIHAESQEHRMMCTVNLLEFYSEINRKEMYIRYVNKLCELHLECDNYTEAAYTLKLHSQLLDWSDQALPPLLRSNRYPLCNTHRELKESLYNDMIDYFDKGKMWECALSVCKELVSQYEEETFDYLQLSVLLKRMAKFYDAIVKQLRPEPEYFRVAYYGRGHPAFLQNKVFIYRGKEYERLSDFCSRTLNQLPNVEKMNRLSPPTEEIMESNSQYVQINKVDPVMDERRNRLSGKPITAEAVLRYHRVNDVQ
;
A
#
# COMPACT_ATOMS: atom_id res chain seq x y z
N GLY A 1 17.74 -16.85 8.88
CA GLY A 1 17.17 -17.93 9.71
C GLY A 1 17.27 -19.24 8.93
N ARG A 2 17.41 -20.38 9.62
CA ARG A 2 17.60 -21.70 8.98
C ARG A 2 16.30 -22.51 8.82
N GLY A 3 15.15 -22.00 9.26
CA GLY A 3 13.86 -22.68 9.10
C GLY A 3 13.39 -22.59 7.65
N ASP A 4 13.01 -23.73 7.10
CA ASP A 4 12.41 -23.90 5.78
C ASP A 4 10.94 -24.31 5.90
N GLU A 5 10.30 -24.62 4.77
CA GLU A 5 8.92 -25.07 4.75
C GLU A 5 8.71 -26.38 5.54
N GLN A 6 9.71 -27.27 5.53
CA GLN A 6 9.68 -28.52 6.29
C GLN A 6 9.68 -28.26 7.80
N PHE A 7 10.50 -27.31 8.27
CA PHE A 7 10.47 -26.88 9.66
C PHE A 7 9.11 -26.32 10.06
N CYS A 8 8.49 -25.49 9.21
CA CYS A 8 7.15 -24.95 9.45
C CYS A 8 6.12 -26.08 9.63
N GLN A 9 6.08 -27.03 8.70
CA GLN A 9 5.17 -28.18 8.75
C GLN A 9 5.39 -29.04 10.01
N LEU A 10 6.65 -29.31 10.36
CA LEU A 10 7.01 -30.07 11.56
C LEU A 10 6.57 -29.34 12.84
N TRP A 11 6.82 -28.04 12.92
CA TRP A 11 6.45 -27.22 14.07
C TRP A 11 4.93 -27.21 14.27
N VAL A 12 4.16 -27.00 13.19
CA VAL A 12 2.69 -27.01 13.23
C VAL A 12 2.19 -28.37 13.72
N LYS A 13 2.73 -29.47 13.19
CA LYS A 13 2.33 -30.82 13.61
C LYS A 13 2.57 -31.05 15.10
N VAL A 14 3.80 -30.81 15.58
CA VAL A 14 4.18 -31.06 16.98
C VAL A 14 3.37 -30.18 17.93
N MET A 15 3.20 -28.90 17.61
CA MET A 15 2.49 -27.98 18.50
C MET A 15 0.98 -28.24 18.51
N ASN A 16 0.38 -28.62 17.38
CA ASN A 16 -1.03 -29.04 17.36
C ASN A 16 -1.25 -30.26 18.24
N GLU A 17 -0.43 -31.32 18.12
CA GLU A 17 -0.54 -32.52 18.95
C GLU A 17 -0.41 -32.18 20.46
N LEU A 18 0.51 -31.29 20.83
CA LEU A 18 0.67 -30.85 22.22
C LEU A 18 -0.54 -30.04 22.72
N CYS A 19 -1.07 -29.14 21.90
CA CYS A 19 -2.21 -28.30 22.27
C CYS A 19 -3.52 -29.11 22.33
N GLU A 20 -3.75 -30.05 21.40
CA GLU A 20 -4.95 -30.91 21.38
C GLU A 20 -5.09 -31.74 22.65
N ASN A 21 -3.96 -32.25 23.17
CA ASN A 21 -3.90 -33.06 24.38
C ASN A 21 -3.97 -32.23 25.67
N HIS A 22 -3.96 -30.91 25.60
CA HIS A 22 -3.92 -30.05 26.78
C HIS A 22 -5.32 -29.63 27.26
N VAL A 23 -5.72 -30.07 28.46
CA VAL A 23 -7.08 -29.88 29.00
C VAL A 23 -7.54 -28.41 29.08
N MET A 24 -6.69 -27.50 29.57
CA MET A 24 -7.08 -26.09 29.80
C MET A 24 -6.76 -25.13 28.64
N MET A 25 -5.65 -25.34 27.94
CA MET A 25 -5.13 -24.40 26.94
C MET A 25 -5.43 -24.80 25.50
N ARG A 26 -6.15 -25.91 25.25
CA ARG A 26 -6.37 -26.43 23.89
C ARG A 26 -6.77 -25.36 22.88
N GLU A 27 -7.84 -24.62 23.15
CA GLU A 27 -8.36 -23.66 22.20
C GLU A 27 -7.42 -22.47 21.97
N GLN A 28 -6.84 -21.92 23.05
CA GLN A 28 -5.90 -20.80 22.96
C GLN A 28 -4.59 -21.22 22.29
N GLY A 29 -4.11 -22.44 22.59
CA GLY A 29 -2.94 -23.05 22.00
C GLY A 29 -3.11 -23.28 20.50
N LEU A 30 -4.23 -23.87 20.07
CA LEU A 30 -4.50 -24.08 18.64
C LEU A 30 -4.60 -22.75 17.86
N ARG A 31 -5.23 -21.72 18.43
CA ARG A 31 -5.25 -20.37 17.83
C ARG A 31 -3.85 -19.78 17.74
N PHE A 32 -3.00 -19.99 18.74
CA PHE A 32 -1.61 -19.56 18.70
C PHE A 32 -0.82 -20.29 17.62
N VAL A 33 -1.00 -21.61 17.49
CA VAL A 33 -0.35 -22.43 16.45
C VAL A 33 -0.75 -21.95 15.06
N ASP A 34 -2.04 -21.76 14.80
CA ASP A 34 -2.53 -21.20 13.52
C ASP A 34 -1.93 -19.81 13.23
N THR A 35 -1.87 -18.94 14.24
CA THR A 35 -1.29 -17.60 14.11
C THR A 35 0.19 -17.65 13.73
N VAL A 36 0.98 -18.48 14.42
CA VAL A 36 2.42 -18.59 14.15
C VAL A 36 2.69 -19.33 12.84
N ALA A 37 1.85 -20.30 12.46
CA ALA A 37 1.93 -20.97 11.16
C ALA A 37 1.80 -19.96 10.01
N LYS A 38 0.76 -19.12 10.05
CA LYS A 38 0.55 -18.04 9.07
C LYS A 38 1.70 -17.04 9.06
N LEU A 39 2.20 -16.64 10.24
CA LEU A 39 3.36 -15.76 10.33
C LEU A 39 4.60 -16.39 9.65
N MET A 40 4.88 -17.66 9.92
CA MET A 40 6.00 -18.37 9.29
C MET A 40 5.84 -18.43 7.78
N GLU A 41 4.63 -18.70 7.27
CA GLU A 41 4.33 -18.70 5.84
C GLU A 41 4.62 -17.34 5.21
N HIS A 42 4.10 -16.24 5.78
CA HIS A 42 4.34 -14.89 5.28
C HIS A 42 5.83 -14.51 5.33
N LEU A 43 6.55 -14.89 6.38
CA LEU A 43 7.98 -14.62 6.51
C LEU A 43 8.83 -15.44 5.53
N LEU A 44 8.46 -16.68 5.25
CA LEU A 44 9.11 -17.51 4.24
C LEU A 44 8.89 -16.93 2.84
N GLN A 45 7.65 -16.58 2.50
CA GLN A 45 7.33 -15.89 1.24
C GLN A 45 8.17 -14.61 1.10
N TYR A 46 8.18 -13.76 2.13
CA TYR A 46 8.97 -12.53 2.12
C TYR A 46 10.47 -12.79 1.97
N ARG A 47 11.03 -13.80 2.65
CA ARG A 47 12.44 -14.18 2.52
C ARG A 47 12.79 -14.61 1.10
N ASP A 48 11.93 -15.38 0.46
CA ASP A 48 12.22 -15.91 -0.88
C ASP A 48 12.18 -14.80 -1.95
N ILE A 49 11.50 -13.68 -1.66
CA ILE A 49 11.28 -12.57 -2.60
C ILE A 49 12.10 -11.33 -2.29
N ILE A 50 12.60 -11.17 -1.07
CA ILE A 50 13.46 -10.02 -0.73
C ILE A 50 14.73 -9.99 -1.57
N HIS A 51 15.16 -11.16 -2.07
CA HIS A 51 16.29 -11.33 -2.97
C HIS A 51 15.89 -11.32 -4.45
N ALA A 52 14.60 -11.30 -4.76
CA ALA A 52 14.11 -11.18 -6.14
C ALA A 52 14.37 -9.77 -6.67
N GLU A 53 14.67 -9.67 -7.97
CA GLU A 53 14.97 -8.39 -8.61
C GLU A 53 13.75 -7.44 -8.60
N SER A 54 12.54 -7.98 -8.66
CA SER A 54 11.30 -7.18 -8.71
C SER A 54 11.06 -6.40 -7.40
N GLN A 55 11.13 -5.07 -7.48
CA GLN A 55 10.70 -4.17 -6.40
C GLN A 55 9.19 -4.26 -6.14
N GLU A 56 8.38 -4.51 -7.17
CA GLU A 56 6.92 -4.63 -7.07
C GLU A 56 6.49 -5.85 -6.25
N HIS A 57 7.13 -7.01 -6.47
CA HIS A 57 6.86 -8.19 -5.63
C HIS A 57 7.30 -7.98 -4.18
N ARG A 58 8.41 -7.26 -3.95
CA ARG A 58 8.85 -6.88 -2.60
C ARG A 58 7.83 -5.99 -1.90
N MET A 59 7.26 -5.00 -2.60
CA MET A 59 6.18 -4.16 -2.07
C MET A 59 4.94 -4.99 -1.72
N MET A 60 4.47 -5.85 -2.62
CA MET A 60 3.29 -6.68 -2.39
C MET A 60 3.46 -7.64 -1.20
N CYS A 61 4.63 -8.27 -1.07
CA CYS A 61 4.90 -9.11 0.10
C CYS A 61 4.99 -8.30 1.40
N THR A 62 5.49 -7.07 1.32
CA THR A 62 5.51 -6.15 2.46
C THR A 62 4.09 -5.77 2.87
N VAL A 63 3.19 -5.52 1.92
CA VAL A 63 1.76 -5.26 2.20
C VAL A 63 1.09 -6.46 2.86
N ASN A 64 1.31 -7.69 2.37
CA ASN A 64 0.76 -8.90 3.01
C ASN A 64 1.23 -9.05 4.47
N LEU A 65 2.51 -8.77 4.75
CA LEU A 65 3.03 -8.77 6.12
C LEU A 65 2.39 -7.66 6.97
N LEU A 66 2.16 -6.48 6.39
CA LEU A 66 1.49 -5.37 7.07
C LEU A 66 0.06 -5.72 7.46
N GLU A 67 -0.71 -6.29 6.54
CA GLU A 67 -2.07 -6.77 6.79
C GLU A 67 -2.06 -7.80 7.92
N PHE A 68 -1.18 -8.79 7.86
CA PHE A 68 -1.04 -9.79 8.90
C PHE A 68 -0.71 -9.17 10.28
N TYR A 69 0.29 -8.28 10.37
CA TYR A 69 0.64 -7.63 11.65
C TYR A 69 -0.48 -6.73 12.18
N SER A 70 -1.28 -6.14 11.29
CA SER A 70 -2.48 -5.39 11.66
C SER A 70 -3.53 -6.32 12.28
N GLU A 71 -3.82 -7.45 11.63
CA GLU A 71 -4.79 -8.46 12.10
C GLU A 71 -4.45 -8.99 13.50
N ILE A 72 -3.16 -9.26 13.76
CA ILE A 72 -2.71 -9.76 15.07
C ILE A 72 -2.38 -8.62 16.06
N ASN A 73 -2.69 -7.36 15.72
CA ASN A 73 -2.49 -6.16 16.53
C ASN A 73 -1.05 -5.98 17.05
N ARG A 74 -0.05 -6.31 16.23
CA ARG A 74 1.38 -6.12 16.53
C ARG A 74 1.89 -4.78 15.98
N LYS A 75 1.49 -3.70 16.66
CA LYS A 75 1.74 -2.30 16.24
C LYS A 75 3.21 -1.96 15.95
N GLU A 76 4.14 -2.46 16.75
CA GLU A 76 5.58 -2.18 16.56
C GLU A 76 6.09 -2.74 15.22
N MET A 77 5.79 -4.01 14.93
CA MET A 77 6.18 -4.64 13.67
C MET A 77 5.43 -4.02 12.50
N TYR A 78 4.14 -3.71 12.68
CA TYR A 78 3.35 -2.98 11.69
C TYR A 78 4.04 -1.67 11.28
N ILE A 79 4.38 -0.80 12.24
CA ILE A 79 5.02 0.49 11.97
C ILE A 79 6.39 0.31 11.32
N ARG A 80 7.17 -0.68 11.75
CA ARG A 80 8.45 -1.00 11.12
C ARG A 80 8.28 -1.32 9.63
N TYR A 81 7.30 -2.16 9.28
CA TYR A 81 7.02 -2.50 7.89
C TYR A 81 6.34 -1.35 7.11
N VAL A 82 5.61 -0.45 7.77
CA VAL A 82 5.04 0.76 7.14
C VAL A 82 6.19 1.68 6.71
N ASN A 83 7.16 1.92 7.60
CA ASN A 83 8.35 2.69 7.26
C ASN A 83 9.15 2.01 6.14
N LYS A 84 9.28 0.68 6.18
CA LYS A 84 9.98 -0.07 5.13
C LYS A 84 9.28 0.01 3.77
N LEU A 85 7.96 -0.09 3.75
CA LEU A 85 7.16 0.06 2.53
C LEU A 85 7.29 1.47 1.96
N CYS A 86 7.28 2.48 2.84
CA CYS A 86 7.47 3.87 2.41
C CYS A 86 8.85 4.07 1.76
N GLU A 87 9.92 3.50 2.32
CA GLU A 87 11.25 3.52 1.68
C GLU A 87 11.24 2.87 0.30
N LEU A 88 10.63 1.68 0.17
CA LEU A 88 10.51 0.99 -1.12
C LEU A 88 9.78 1.86 -2.15
N HIS A 89 8.70 2.53 -1.75
CA HIS A 89 7.98 3.44 -2.64
C HIS A 89 8.84 4.62 -3.08
N LEU A 90 9.61 5.22 -2.16
CA LEU A 90 10.52 6.32 -2.47
C LEU A 90 11.65 5.90 -3.41
N GLU A 91 12.21 4.70 -3.23
CA GLU A 91 13.22 4.12 -4.15
C GLU A 91 12.70 3.95 -5.59
N CYS A 92 11.38 3.88 -5.78
CA CYS A 92 10.72 3.68 -7.07
C CYS A 92 10.04 4.94 -7.62
N ASP A 93 10.23 6.10 -6.98
CA ASP A 93 9.52 7.34 -7.27
C ASP A 93 7.98 7.25 -7.16
N ASN A 94 7.48 6.28 -6.38
CA ASN A 94 6.06 6.08 -6.12
C ASN A 94 5.59 7.00 -4.98
N TYR A 95 5.75 8.32 -5.15
CA TYR A 95 5.51 9.31 -4.10
C TYR A 95 4.07 9.28 -3.54
N THR A 96 3.07 9.10 -4.41
CA THR A 96 1.66 8.98 -3.99
C THR A 96 1.46 7.83 -3.01
N GLU A 97 2.01 6.65 -3.31
CA GLU A 97 1.89 5.47 -2.47
C GLU A 97 2.73 5.59 -1.19
N ALA A 98 3.88 6.26 -1.25
CA ALA A 98 4.66 6.62 -0.07
C ALA A 98 3.83 7.49 0.90
N ALA A 99 3.10 8.49 0.39
CA ALA A 99 2.23 9.35 1.19
C ALA A 99 1.07 8.55 1.82
N TYR A 100 0.42 7.68 1.05
CA TYR A 100 -0.63 6.80 1.58
C TYR A 100 -0.09 5.82 2.61
N THR A 101 1.14 5.34 2.44
CA THR A 101 1.81 4.49 3.42
C THR A 101 2.04 5.24 4.74
N LEU A 102 2.52 6.49 4.70
CA LEU A 102 2.65 7.32 5.91
C LEU A 102 1.30 7.61 6.59
N LYS A 103 0.22 7.70 5.82
CA LYS A 103 -1.14 7.84 6.36
C LYS A 103 -1.52 6.68 7.26
N LEU A 104 -1.08 5.45 6.96
CA LEU A 104 -1.31 4.28 7.81
C LEU A 104 -0.68 4.45 9.20
N HIS A 105 0.52 5.03 9.28
CA HIS A 105 1.16 5.34 10.56
C HIS A 105 0.41 6.48 11.27
N SER A 106 0.03 7.52 10.55
CA SER A 106 -0.63 8.69 11.16
C SER A 106 -2.01 8.37 11.74
N GLN A 107 -2.70 7.35 11.22
CA GLN A 107 -3.95 6.83 11.75
C GLN A 107 -3.81 6.14 13.13
N LEU A 108 -2.58 5.76 13.53
CA LEU A 108 -2.31 5.20 14.86
C LEU A 108 -2.02 6.27 15.92
N LEU A 109 -2.03 7.54 15.53
CA LEU A 109 -1.67 8.69 16.37
C LEU A 109 -2.87 9.59 16.60
N ASP A 110 -2.90 10.20 17.78
CA ASP A 110 -3.90 11.18 18.17
C ASP A 110 -3.34 12.60 18.04
N TRP A 111 -4.21 13.59 17.89
CA TRP A 111 -3.83 14.99 18.02
C TRP A 111 -3.74 15.36 19.50
N SER A 112 -2.69 14.88 20.18
CA SER A 112 -2.49 15.09 21.62
C SER A 112 -1.02 15.26 21.99
N ASP A 113 -0.77 15.97 23.09
CA ASP A 113 0.57 16.18 23.62
C ASP A 113 1.02 15.03 24.55
N GLN A 114 0.31 13.90 24.51
CA GLN A 114 0.72 12.71 25.24
C GLN A 114 2.05 12.18 24.72
N ALA A 115 2.88 11.69 25.63
CA ALA A 115 4.18 11.11 25.29
C ALA A 115 4.01 9.92 24.34
N LEU A 116 4.82 9.89 23.29
CA LEU A 116 4.76 8.88 22.25
C LEU A 116 5.22 7.51 22.80
N PRO A 117 4.35 6.48 22.78
CA PRO A 117 4.70 5.14 23.21
C PRO A 117 5.89 4.60 22.43
N PRO A 118 6.81 3.85 23.06
CA PRO A 118 7.97 3.27 22.38
C PRO A 118 7.58 2.46 21.13
N LEU A 119 6.45 1.75 21.18
CA LEU A 119 5.93 0.94 20.08
C LEU A 119 5.49 1.74 18.85
N LEU A 120 5.24 3.04 18.99
CA LEU A 120 4.80 3.93 17.91
C LEU A 120 5.94 4.76 17.30
N ARG A 121 7.14 4.67 17.87
CA ARG A 121 8.31 5.43 17.42
C ARG A 121 8.82 4.88 16.10
N SER A 122 9.27 5.78 15.24
CA SER A 122 9.96 5.46 13.99
C SER A 122 11.37 6.06 14.02
N ASN A 123 12.35 5.30 13.54
CA ASN A 123 13.73 5.78 13.39
C ASN A 123 13.84 6.96 12.41
N ARG A 124 12.84 7.16 11.56
CA ARG A 124 12.75 8.30 10.64
C ARG A 124 12.51 9.63 11.37
N TYR A 125 11.86 9.58 12.54
CA TYR A 125 11.45 10.77 13.31
C TYR A 125 12.00 10.72 14.74
N PRO A 126 13.34 10.71 14.91
CA PRO A 126 13.95 10.48 16.23
C PRO A 126 13.73 11.64 17.20
N LEU A 127 13.36 12.83 16.70
CA LEU A 127 13.15 14.04 17.50
C LEU A 127 11.72 14.19 18.02
N CYS A 128 10.76 13.39 17.53
CA CYS A 128 9.36 13.48 17.94
C CYS A 128 9.12 12.71 19.24
N ASN A 129 8.62 13.42 20.25
CA ASN A 129 8.40 12.91 21.60
C ASN A 129 6.90 12.77 21.94
N THR A 130 6.01 13.46 21.23
CA THR A 130 4.55 13.37 21.45
C THR A 130 3.80 12.80 20.24
N HIS A 131 2.54 12.40 20.45
CA HIS A 131 1.66 11.98 19.36
C HIS A 131 1.47 13.11 18.32
N ARG A 132 1.19 14.34 18.78
CA ARG A 132 1.02 15.53 17.93
C ARG A 132 2.27 15.80 17.08
N GLU A 133 3.46 15.84 17.68
CA GLU A 133 4.72 16.13 16.98
C GLU A 133 5.00 15.13 15.86
N LEU A 134 4.83 13.82 16.14
CA LEU A 134 5.04 12.79 15.13
C LEU A 134 3.98 12.87 14.03
N LYS A 135 2.71 13.07 14.41
CA LYS A 135 1.61 13.16 13.45
C LYS A 135 1.76 14.36 12.53
N GLU A 136 2.15 15.51 13.06
CA GLU A 136 2.45 16.71 12.29
C GLU A 136 3.63 16.49 11.33
N SER A 137 4.71 15.85 11.78
CA SER A 137 5.86 15.51 10.93
C SER A 137 5.47 14.59 9.78
N LEU A 138 4.68 13.55 10.07
CA LEU A 138 4.12 12.64 9.05
C LEU A 138 3.24 13.40 8.05
N TYR A 139 2.38 14.30 8.53
CA TYR A 139 1.49 15.08 7.65
C TYR A 139 2.28 16.00 6.71
N ASN A 140 3.34 16.65 7.22
CA ASN A 140 4.22 17.47 6.38
C ASN A 140 4.89 16.65 5.28
N ASP A 141 5.45 15.48 5.61
CA ASP A 141 6.04 14.57 4.62
C ASP A 141 4.99 14.06 3.61
N MET A 142 3.77 13.74 4.08
CA MET A 142 2.66 13.34 3.20
C MET A 142 2.31 14.43 2.19
N ILE A 143 2.24 15.70 2.63
CA ILE A 143 1.97 16.84 1.76
C ILE A 143 3.08 16.98 0.71
N ASP A 144 4.34 16.87 1.11
CA ASP A 144 5.49 16.91 0.20
C ASP A 144 5.45 15.79 -0.84
N TYR A 145 5.11 14.58 -0.42
CA TYR A 145 5.05 13.41 -1.30
C TYR A 145 3.84 13.48 -2.25
N PHE A 146 2.67 13.92 -1.77
CA PHE A 146 1.52 14.14 -2.65
C PHE A 146 1.78 15.24 -3.67
N ASP A 147 2.52 16.29 -3.32
CA ASP A 147 2.94 17.34 -4.26
C ASP A 147 3.85 16.77 -5.35
N LYS A 148 4.89 16.00 -4.97
CA LYS A 148 5.77 15.30 -5.92
C LYS A 148 5.00 14.33 -6.83
N GLY A 149 4.00 13.64 -6.28
CA GLY A 149 3.10 12.74 -7.00
C GLY A 149 2.00 13.45 -7.81
N LYS A 150 1.92 14.79 -7.77
CA LYS A 150 0.88 15.62 -8.41
C LYS A 150 -0.56 15.29 -7.96
N MET A 151 -0.70 14.73 -6.75
CA MET A 151 -1.97 14.39 -6.09
C MET A 151 -2.41 15.52 -5.16
N TRP A 152 -2.58 16.71 -5.74
CA TRP A 152 -2.84 17.94 -4.98
C TRP A 152 -4.16 17.95 -4.23
N GLU A 153 -5.18 17.25 -4.73
CA GLU A 153 -6.46 17.06 -4.03
C GLU A 153 -6.27 16.31 -2.71
N CYS A 154 -5.40 15.29 -2.70
CA CYS A 154 -5.02 14.55 -1.50
C CYS A 154 -4.19 15.41 -0.56
N ALA A 155 -3.19 16.14 -1.09
CA ALA A 155 -2.40 17.08 -0.30
C ALA A 155 -3.29 18.12 0.40
N LEU A 156 -4.25 18.72 -0.32
CA LEU A 156 -5.21 19.67 0.22
C LEU A 156 -6.08 19.09 1.33
N SER A 157 -6.46 17.81 1.24
CA SER A 157 -7.20 17.14 2.32
C SER A 157 -6.37 17.10 3.60
N VAL A 158 -5.09 16.72 3.50
CA VAL A 158 -4.15 16.65 4.63
C VAL A 158 -3.90 18.06 5.20
N CYS A 159 -3.71 19.06 4.33
CA CYS A 159 -3.54 20.45 4.75
C CYS A 159 -4.75 20.96 5.56
N LYS A 160 -5.98 20.63 5.17
CA LYS A 160 -7.18 21.11 5.88
C LYS A 160 -7.26 20.61 7.31
N GLU A 161 -6.83 19.38 7.56
CA GLU A 161 -6.72 18.86 8.92
C GLU A 161 -5.65 19.61 9.73
N LEU A 162 -4.47 19.86 9.16
CA LEU A 162 -3.43 20.67 9.82
C LEU A 162 -3.86 22.12 10.06
N VAL A 163 -4.64 22.72 9.15
CA VAL A 163 -5.19 24.07 9.33
C VAL A 163 -6.02 24.13 10.61
N SER A 164 -6.96 23.20 10.81
CA SER A 164 -7.75 23.14 12.05
C SER A 164 -6.85 22.99 13.29
N GLN A 165 -5.79 22.18 13.22
CA GLN A 165 -4.83 22.07 14.33
C GLN A 165 -4.10 23.39 14.63
N TYR A 166 -3.60 24.08 13.62
CA TYR A 166 -2.89 25.35 13.82
C TYR A 166 -3.80 26.52 14.18
N GLU A 167 -5.06 26.50 13.73
CA GLU A 167 -6.01 27.58 13.95
C GLU A 167 -6.76 27.44 15.28
N GLU A 168 -7.16 26.23 15.65
CA GLU A 168 -8.09 25.98 16.77
C GLU A 168 -7.41 25.35 17.99
N GLU A 169 -6.34 24.59 17.81
CA GLU A 169 -5.71 23.82 18.90
C GLU A 169 -4.39 24.45 19.40
N THR A 170 -3.47 24.80 18.49
CA THR A 170 -2.14 25.33 18.87
C THR A 170 -2.00 26.83 18.68
N PHE A 171 -2.89 27.46 17.89
CA PHE A 171 -2.81 28.87 17.51
C PHE A 171 -1.45 29.27 16.88
N ASP A 172 -0.77 28.34 16.20
CA ASP A 172 0.48 28.60 15.48
C ASP A 172 0.20 29.26 14.12
N TYR A 173 -0.03 30.58 14.18
CA TYR A 173 -0.32 31.36 12.99
C TYR A 173 0.87 31.51 12.03
N LEU A 174 2.09 31.25 12.48
CA LEU A 174 3.26 31.25 11.60
C LEU A 174 3.23 30.04 10.67
N GLN A 175 3.03 28.84 11.23
CA GLN A 175 2.87 27.62 10.44
C GLN A 175 1.59 27.65 9.59
N LEU A 176 0.49 28.17 10.15
CA LEU A 176 -0.75 28.36 9.39
C LEU A 176 -0.54 29.22 8.14
N SER A 177 0.17 30.36 8.27
CA SER A 177 0.47 31.24 7.14
C SER A 177 1.27 30.53 6.04
N VAL A 178 2.25 29.70 6.42
CA VAL A 178 3.03 28.89 5.48
C VAL A 178 2.12 27.86 4.80
N LEU A 179 1.30 27.14 5.57
CA LEU A 179 0.41 26.10 5.06
C LEU A 179 -0.64 26.65 4.08
N LEU A 180 -1.27 27.79 4.39
CA LEU A 180 -2.23 28.44 3.50
C LEU A 180 -1.59 28.86 2.17
N LYS A 181 -0.35 29.35 2.19
CA LYS A 181 0.40 29.65 0.95
C LYS A 181 0.67 28.38 0.14
N ARG A 182 0.96 27.24 0.79
CA ARG A 182 1.10 25.94 0.11
C ARG A 182 -0.22 25.49 -0.51
N MET A 183 -1.33 25.60 0.21
CA MET A 183 -2.66 25.26 -0.31
C MET A 183 -3.04 26.12 -1.53
N ALA A 184 -2.73 27.41 -1.51
CA ALA A 184 -2.95 28.30 -2.66
C ALA A 184 -2.19 27.80 -3.90
N LYS A 185 -0.93 27.38 -3.75
CA LYS A 185 -0.14 26.78 -4.84
C LYS A 185 -0.77 25.49 -5.37
N PHE A 186 -1.33 24.65 -4.51
CA PHE A 186 -2.00 23.42 -4.94
C PHE A 186 -3.28 23.69 -5.72
N TYR A 187 -4.10 24.65 -5.30
CA TYR A 187 -5.27 25.06 -6.09
C TYR A 187 -4.87 25.60 -7.46
N ASP A 188 -3.83 26.42 -7.52
CA ASP A 188 -3.26 26.90 -8.79
C ASP A 188 -2.76 25.75 -9.65
N ALA A 189 -2.06 24.78 -9.06
CA ALA A 189 -1.51 23.63 -9.77
C ALA A 189 -2.61 22.76 -10.38
N ILE A 190 -3.67 22.45 -9.62
CA ILE A 190 -4.83 21.66 -10.08
C ILE A 190 -5.45 22.26 -11.35
N VAL A 191 -5.55 23.59 -11.41
CA VAL A 191 -6.21 24.29 -12.52
C VAL A 191 -5.26 24.52 -13.70
N LYS A 192 -4.01 24.87 -13.42
CA LYS A 192 -3.08 25.42 -14.43
C LYS A 192 -2.06 24.42 -14.94
N GLN A 193 -1.67 23.42 -14.15
CA GLN A 193 -0.64 22.47 -14.54
C GLN A 193 -1.25 21.26 -15.25
N LEU A 194 -0.59 20.83 -16.33
CA LEU A 194 -0.97 19.62 -17.06
C LEU A 194 -0.69 18.37 -16.21
N ARG A 195 -1.72 17.53 -16.04
CA ARG A 195 -1.61 16.21 -15.41
C ARG A 195 -2.06 15.14 -16.39
N PRO A 196 -1.17 14.22 -16.80
CA PRO A 196 -1.56 13.10 -17.65
C PRO A 196 -2.51 12.15 -16.94
N GLU A 197 -3.50 11.66 -17.67
CA GLU A 197 -4.42 10.66 -17.14
C GLU A 197 -3.69 9.31 -17.04
N PRO A 198 -3.72 8.64 -15.87
CA PRO A 198 -3.14 7.31 -15.73
C PRO A 198 -3.96 6.29 -16.54
N GLU A 199 -3.28 5.35 -17.17
CA GLU A 199 -3.93 4.15 -17.72
C GLU A 199 -3.99 3.04 -16.65
N TYR A 200 -4.96 2.15 -16.76
CA TYR A 200 -5.10 1.01 -15.85
C TYR A 200 -4.95 -0.30 -16.61
N PHE A 201 -4.28 -1.26 -15.98
CA PHE A 201 -3.96 -2.55 -16.56
C PHE A 201 -4.42 -3.68 -15.66
N ARG A 202 -5.23 -4.58 -16.21
CA ARG A 202 -5.56 -5.85 -15.55
C ARG A 202 -4.43 -6.83 -15.83
N VAL A 203 -3.89 -7.42 -14.76
CA VAL A 203 -2.88 -8.48 -14.83
C VAL A 203 -3.40 -9.68 -14.07
N ALA A 204 -3.54 -10.80 -14.77
CA ALA A 204 -3.92 -12.07 -14.17
C ALA A 204 -2.76 -13.06 -14.25
N TYR A 205 -2.44 -13.65 -13.10
CA TYR A 205 -1.35 -14.61 -12.93
C TYR A 205 -1.95 -16.00 -12.77
N TYR A 206 -1.59 -16.95 -13.64
CA TYR A 206 -2.15 -18.30 -13.61
C TYR A 206 -1.07 -19.38 -13.56
N GLY A 207 -1.41 -20.50 -12.93
CA GLY A 207 -0.50 -21.63 -12.74
C GLY A 207 0.18 -21.62 -11.36
N ARG A 208 0.48 -22.83 -10.88
CA ARG A 208 1.16 -23.14 -9.60
C ARG A 208 2.64 -22.75 -9.60
N GLY A 209 3.20 -22.41 -10.76
CA GLY A 209 4.57 -21.91 -10.87
C GLY A 209 4.77 -20.50 -10.30
N HIS A 210 3.69 -19.72 -10.16
CA HIS A 210 3.77 -18.39 -9.53
C HIS A 210 3.88 -18.51 -8.00
N PRO A 211 4.51 -17.53 -7.34
CA PRO A 211 4.45 -17.44 -5.88
C PRO A 211 2.99 -17.41 -5.36
N ALA A 212 2.76 -18.00 -4.19
CA ALA A 212 1.41 -18.22 -3.65
C ALA A 212 0.52 -16.95 -3.58
N PHE A 213 1.10 -15.78 -3.30
CA PHE A 213 0.34 -14.52 -3.25
C PHE A 213 -0.10 -14.01 -4.63
N LEU A 214 0.55 -14.45 -5.73
CA LEU A 214 0.16 -14.16 -7.11
C LEU A 214 -0.71 -15.26 -7.72
N GLN A 215 -0.56 -16.49 -7.24
CA GLN A 215 -1.09 -17.68 -7.89
C GLN A 215 -2.60 -17.60 -8.11
N ASN A 216 -3.03 -17.70 -9.38
CA ASN A 216 -4.43 -17.68 -9.80
C ASN A 216 -5.20 -16.43 -9.35
N LYS A 217 -4.50 -15.29 -9.17
CA LYS A 217 -5.09 -14.00 -8.80
C LYS A 217 -5.05 -12.99 -9.93
N VAL A 218 -5.94 -12.02 -9.83
CA VAL A 218 -6.08 -10.89 -10.75
C VAL A 218 -5.86 -9.61 -9.98
N PHE A 219 -5.05 -8.72 -10.55
CA PHE A 219 -4.72 -7.43 -9.99
C PHE A 219 -5.00 -6.33 -11.01
N ILE A 220 -5.34 -5.15 -10.50
CA ILE A 220 -5.44 -3.93 -11.29
C ILE A 220 -4.24 -3.05 -10.95
N TYR A 221 -3.43 -2.77 -11.97
CA TYR A 221 -2.27 -1.90 -11.88
C TYR A 221 -2.65 -0.51 -12.40
N ARG A 222 -2.32 0.50 -11.62
CA ARG A 222 -2.30 1.89 -12.09
C ARG A 222 -0.96 2.12 -12.81
N GLY A 223 -1.03 2.53 -14.07
CA GLY A 223 0.14 2.85 -14.89
C GLY A 223 0.90 4.08 -14.40
N LYS A 224 2.20 4.11 -14.67
CA LYS A 224 3.05 5.28 -14.46
C LYS A 224 2.65 6.42 -15.41
N GLU A 225 3.17 7.62 -15.17
CA GLU A 225 2.91 8.79 -16.02
C GLU A 225 3.27 8.48 -17.47
N TYR A 226 2.30 8.65 -18.38
CA TYR A 226 2.39 8.33 -19.83
C TYR A 226 2.65 6.85 -20.18
N GLU A 227 2.56 5.92 -19.23
CA GLU A 227 2.82 4.50 -19.50
C GLU A 227 1.72 3.90 -20.37
N ARG A 228 2.11 3.35 -21.53
CA ARG A 228 1.21 2.63 -22.44
C ARG A 228 1.24 1.14 -22.16
N LEU A 229 0.22 0.43 -22.67
CA LEU A 229 0.12 -1.04 -22.53
C LEU A 229 1.38 -1.78 -23.01
N SER A 230 2.02 -1.33 -24.10
CA SER A 230 3.26 -1.94 -24.61
C SER A 230 4.42 -1.83 -23.63
N ASP A 231 4.58 -0.65 -23.03
CA ASP A 231 5.66 -0.33 -22.10
C ASP A 231 5.44 -1.06 -20.78
N PHE A 232 4.19 -1.05 -20.29
CA PHE A 232 3.76 -1.82 -19.13
C PHE A 232 4.01 -3.32 -19.33
N CYS A 233 3.55 -3.90 -20.45
CA CYS A 233 3.79 -5.31 -20.75
C CYS A 233 5.28 -5.65 -20.73
N SER A 234 6.11 -4.82 -21.37
CA SER A 234 7.56 -5.04 -21.44
C SER A 234 8.19 -4.98 -20.04
N ARG A 235 7.83 -3.96 -19.23
CA ARG A 235 8.31 -3.81 -17.86
C ARG A 235 7.91 -5.01 -16.98
N THR A 236 6.64 -5.44 -17.04
CA THR A 236 6.15 -6.56 -16.23
C THR A 236 6.79 -7.89 -16.64
N LEU A 237 6.90 -8.17 -17.94
CA LEU A 237 7.49 -9.43 -18.43
C LEU A 237 9.00 -9.50 -18.17
N ASN A 238 9.71 -8.37 -18.21
CA ASN A 238 11.15 -8.33 -17.85
C ASN A 238 11.40 -8.71 -16.39
N GLN A 239 10.42 -8.51 -15.50
CA GLN A 239 10.50 -8.93 -14.10
C GLN A 239 10.12 -10.42 -13.88
N LEU A 240 9.66 -11.10 -14.94
CA LEU A 240 9.11 -12.45 -14.90
C LEU A 240 9.70 -13.29 -16.05
N PRO A 241 11.00 -13.65 -16.01
CA PRO A 241 11.69 -14.24 -17.16
C PRO A 241 11.14 -15.61 -17.62
N ASN A 242 10.45 -16.34 -16.73
CA ASN A 242 9.92 -17.68 -17.02
C ASN A 242 8.41 -17.67 -17.35
N VAL A 243 7.80 -16.50 -17.54
CA VAL A 243 6.35 -16.38 -17.75
C VAL A 243 5.96 -16.48 -19.21
N GLU A 244 4.92 -17.27 -19.49
CA GLU A 244 4.27 -17.31 -20.78
C GLU A 244 3.15 -16.28 -20.84
N LYS A 245 3.26 -15.31 -21.76
CA LYS A 245 2.18 -14.35 -22.02
C LYS A 245 1.04 -15.03 -22.77
N MET A 246 -0.15 -15.01 -22.16
CA MET A 246 -1.37 -15.49 -22.78
C MET A 246 -1.88 -14.51 -23.84
N ASN A 247 -2.29 -15.04 -24.99
CA ASN A 247 -2.77 -14.25 -26.13
C ASN A 247 -4.30 -14.08 -26.19
N ARG A 248 -5.04 -14.81 -25.35
CA ARG A 248 -6.52 -14.75 -25.28
C ARG A 248 -6.93 -14.19 -23.93
N LEU A 249 -8.04 -13.43 -23.91
CA LEU A 249 -8.65 -12.89 -22.70
C LEU A 249 -9.68 -13.84 -22.05
N SER A 250 -9.90 -15.01 -22.64
CA SER A 250 -10.78 -16.03 -22.06
C SER A 250 -10.24 -16.51 -20.70
N PRO A 251 -11.13 -16.91 -19.78
CA PRO A 251 -10.70 -17.57 -18.55
C PRO A 251 -9.79 -18.78 -18.84
N PRO A 252 -8.77 -19.04 -18.02
CA PRO A 252 -7.92 -20.22 -18.18
C PRO A 252 -8.71 -21.49 -17.86
N THR A 253 -8.25 -22.62 -18.40
CA THR A 253 -8.73 -23.95 -18.01
C THR A 253 -8.16 -24.36 -16.66
N GLU A 254 -8.79 -25.33 -15.97
CA GLU A 254 -8.25 -25.91 -14.73
C GLU A 254 -6.84 -26.47 -14.94
N GLU A 255 -6.56 -27.06 -16.10
CA GLU A 255 -5.23 -27.54 -16.49
C GLU A 255 -4.16 -26.44 -16.44
N ILE A 256 -4.49 -25.23 -16.90
CA ILE A 256 -3.58 -24.07 -16.85
C ILE A 256 -3.42 -23.59 -15.40
N MET A 257 -4.50 -23.56 -14.63
CA MET A 257 -4.49 -23.10 -13.23
C MET A 257 -3.70 -24.01 -12.30
N GLU A 258 -3.67 -25.32 -12.58
CA GLU A 258 -2.96 -26.34 -11.81
C GLU A 258 -1.57 -26.71 -12.39
N SER A 259 -1.22 -26.20 -13.57
CA SER A 259 0.10 -26.40 -14.17
C SER A 259 1.22 -25.76 -13.34
N ASN A 260 2.39 -26.40 -13.29
CA ASN A 260 3.61 -25.86 -12.65
C ASN A 260 4.27 -24.73 -13.47
N SER A 261 3.73 -24.39 -14.64
CA SER A 261 4.18 -23.26 -15.45
C SER A 261 3.65 -21.92 -14.91
N GLN A 262 4.26 -20.82 -15.37
CA GLN A 262 3.84 -19.46 -15.06
C GLN A 262 3.17 -18.85 -16.29
N TYR A 263 1.90 -18.47 -16.18
CA TYR A 263 1.18 -17.78 -17.25
C TYR A 263 0.77 -16.38 -16.78
N VAL A 264 0.77 -15.41 -17.69
CA VAL A 264 0.26 -14.07 -17.40
C VAL A 264 -0.63 -13.55 -18.53
N GLN A 265 -1.75 -12.94 -18.15
CA GLN A 265 -2.67 -12.27 -19.06
C GLN A 265 -2.71 -10.79 -18.70
N ILE A 266 -2.38 -9.93 -19.67
CA ILE A 266 -2.29 -8.47 -19.47
C ILE A 266 -3.19 -7.76 -20.48
N ASN A 267 -4.09 -6.91 -20.01
CA ASN A 267 -4.92 -6.07 -20.87
C ASN A 267 -5.19 -4.70 -20.23
N LYS A 268 -5.42 -3.68 -21.06
CA LYS A 268 -5.92 -2.39 -20.59
C LYS A 268 -7.36 -2.52 -20.10
N VAL A 269 -7.69 -1.76 -19.07
CA VAL A 269 -9.06 -1.56 -18.57
C VAL A 269 -9.32 -0.07 -18.41
N ASP A 270 -10.59 0.32 -18.52
CA ASP A 270 -11.00 1.70 -18.31
C ASP A 270 -11.51 1.90 -16.87
N PRO A 271 -11.03 2.94 -16.16
CA PRO A 271 -11.47 3.21 -14.80
C PRO A 271 -12.93 3.69 -14.80
N VAL A 272 -13.72 3.20 -13.84
CA VAL A 272 -15.11 3.63 -13.64
C VAL A 272 -15.18 4.51 -12.40
N MET A 273 -15.68 5.73 -12.57
CA MET A 273 -15.85 6.67 -11.46
C MET A 273 -16.87 6.13 -10.45
N ASP A 274 -16.52 6.14 -9.15
CA ASP A 274 -17.42 5.71 -8.08
C ASP A 274 -18.67 6.61 -7.99
N GLU A 275 -19.85 6.04 -8.24
CA GLU A 275 -21.14 6.73 -8.19
C GLU A 275 -21.45 7.32 -6.81
N ARG A 276 -20.90 6.75 -5.72
CA ARG A 276 -21.08 7.26 -4.34
C ARG A 276 -20.35 8.58 -4.12
N ARG A 277 -19.45 8.97 -5.03
CA ARG A 277 -18.69 10.23 -5.02
C ARG A 277 -19.20 11.24 -6.05
N ASN A 278 -20.49 11.17 -6.39
CA ASN A 278 -21.24 12.18 -7.17
C ASN A 278 -21.30 13.60 -6.52
N ARG A 279 -20.36 13.98 -5.64
CA ARG A 279 -20.23 15.33 -5.04
C ARG A 279 -20.15 16.44 -6.09
N LEU A 280 -19.71 16.09 -7.30
CA LEU A 280 -19.53 16.97 -8.44
C LEU A 280 -20.78 17.07 -9.34
N SER A 281 -21.73 16.15 -9.20
CA SER A 281 -22.94 16.14 -10.03
C SER A 281 -23.80 17.37 -9.77
N GLY A 282 -24.23 18.03 -10.85
CA GLY A 282 -25.03 19.26 -10.79
C GLY A 282 -24.31 20.49 -10.23
N LYS A 283 -23.01 20.43 -9.98
CA LYS A 283 -22.22 21.58 -9.49
C LYS A 283 -21.68 22.41 -10.66
N PRO A 284 -21.61 23.75 -10.54
CA PRO A 284 -21.05 24.62 -11.57
C PRO A 284 -19.52 24.59 -11.55
N ILE A 285 -18.94 23.50 -12.05
CA ILE A 285 -17.48 23.30 -12.06
C ILE A 285 -16.88 24.06 -13.24
N THR A 286 -16.03 25.04 -12.93
CA THR A 286 -15.43 25.94 -13.93
C THR A 286 -14.16 25.39 -14.57
N ALA A 287 -13.41 24.55 -13.84
CA ALA A 287 -12.15 23.97 -14.30
C ALA A 287 -12.33 22.51 -14.71
N GLU A 288 -12.17 22.21 -16.00
CA GLU A 288 -12.30 20.85 -16.53
C GLU A 288 -11.28 19.87 -15.91
N ALA A 289 -10.09 20.37 -15.54
CA ALA A 289 -9.04 19.59 -14.91
C ALA A 289 -9.50 18.88 -13.61
N VAL A 290 -10.42 19.50 -12.87
CA VAL A 290 -11.02 18.91 -11.65
C VAL A 290 -11.86 17.68 -12.00
N LEU A 291 -12.68 17.76 -13.05
CA LEU A 291 -13.50 16.65 -13.51
C LEU A 291 -12.65 15.50 -14.03
N ARG A 292 -11.61 15.79 -14.83
CA ARG A 292 -10.72 14.77 -15.39
C ARG A 292 -10.03 13.97 -14.29
N TYR A 293 -9.50 14.66 -13.27
CA TYR A 293 -8.89 13.99 -12.12
C TYR A 293 -9.83 12.98 -11.47
N HIS A 294 -11.05 13.39 -11.12
CA HIS A 294 -12.00 12.54 -10.41
C HIS A 294 -12.59 11.39 -11.23
N ARG A 295 -12.49 11.42 -12.57
CA ARG A 295 -12.92 10.30 -13.42
C ARG A 295 -11.98 9.10 -13.37
N VAL A 296 -10.69 9.36 -13.13
CA VAL A 296 -9.62 8.37 -13.29
C VAL A 296 -8.82 8.14 -12.01
N ASN A 297 -9.22 8.74 -10.89
CA ASN A 297 -8.61 8.57 -9.57
C ASN A 297 -9.67 8.14 -8.54
N ASP A 298 -9.24 7.44 -7.50
CA ASP A 298 -10.12 6.87 -6.46
C ASP A 298 -11.23 5.95 -7.03
N VAL A 299 -10.85 5.07 -7.95
CA VAL A 299 -11.74 4.10 -8.62
C VAL A 299 -11.59 2.70 -8.03
N GLN A 300 -12.63 1.86 -8.18
CA GLN A 300 -12.65 0.46 -7.72
C GLN A 300 -13.13 -0.47 -8.83
#